data_AF-A0A7D8UWX4-F1
#
_entry.id   AF-A0A7D8UWX4-F1
#
_cell.length_a   1.000
_cell.length_b   1.000
_cell.length_c   1.000
_cell.angle_alpha   90.00
_cell.angle_beta   90.00
_cell.angle_gamma   90.00
#
_symmetry.space_group_name_H-M   'P 1'
#
loop_
_entity.id
_entity.type
_entity.pdbx_description
1 polymer ?
#
loop_
_entity_poly.entity_id
_entity_poly.type
_entity_poly.pdbx_seq_one_letter_code
_entity_poly.pdbx_strand_id
1 'polypeptide(L)'
;MVQEEASVSIFPDFFSLDDGEDGLPEAPEEEITLETIIRGPRNVPRHPTLCSAIAGAGAGVIQGLAFTPIENVVRFLQQSTTSLTALVARILHLPGPSPEVAAALGPQPKNPLEAFRNLVASSTWAKDHSWWTGWRWAIARDAVSYSIFFATFDLTRRVALRVKAVVTAAVEKEQGIIETAKSTAGPDTLPPRPPSQTPTTARLAQAVTIVAGGVAAASAAEFAGRPFRAAQRYSGLAASERTRLSKAGKPIPWRYEHPIRYAWQKHGMRAYCHREGVHETPKTAAAHGNRFVRALTRVGWRLASVGPWGFGFLVFAWIGGEV
;
A
#
# COMPACT_ATOMS: atom_id res chain seq x y z
N MET A 1 -21.32 -42.19 34.26
CA MET A 1 -21.50 -41.44 33.00
C MET A 1 -20.94 -40.05 33.25
N VAL A 2 -19.63 -39.89 33.04
CA VAL A 2 -18.90 -38.64 33.31
C VAL A 2 -18.51 -38.09 31.95
N GLN A 3 -19.09 -36.94 31.60
CA GLN A 3 -18.73 -36.17 30.41
C GLN A 3 -17.42 -35.47 30.71
N GLU A 4 -16.34 -35.95 30.10
CA GLU A 4 -15.03 -35.32 30.15
C GLU A 4 -14.99 -34.23 29.06
N GLU A 5 -15.30 -32.99 29.44
CA GLU A 5 -15.12 -31.82 28.58
C GLU A 5 -13.61 -31.56 28.42
N ALA A 6 -13.04 -32.02 27.31
CA ALA A 6 -11.71 -31.61 26.89
C ALA A 6 -11.74 -30.15 26.44
N SER A 7 -11.55 -29.23 27.39
CA SER A 7 -11.26 -27.82 27.12
C SER A 7 -9.90 -27.71 26.44
N VAL A 8 -9.89 -27.73 25.10
CA VAL A 8 -8.69 -27.39 24.33
C VAL A 8 -8.44 -25.90 24.49
N SER A 9 -7.52 -25.54 25.39
CA SER A 9 -6.96 -24.19 25.48
C SER A 9 -6.11 -23.93 24.23
N ILE A 10 -6.71 -23.36 23.18
CA ILE A 10 -6.03 -22.95 21.93
C ILE A 10 -5.47 -21.51 22.06
N PHE A 11 -5.10 -21.08 23.27
CA PHE A 11 -4.44 -19.79 23.46
C PHE A 11 -3.46 -19.86 24.64
N PRO A 12 -2.22 -20.32 24.47
CA PRO A 12 -1.16 -19.93 25.38
C PRO A 12 -0.73 -18.51 24.99
N ASP A 13 -1.00 -17.56 25.87
CA ASP A 13 -0.07 -16.50 26.26
C ASP A 13 0.61 -15.72 25.12
N PHE A 14 -0.15 -14.89 24.41
CA PHE A 14 0.41 -13.88 23.50
C PHE A 14 0.56 -12.49 24.16
N PHE A 15 0.20 -12.34 25.44
CA PHE A 15 0.19 -11.04 26.14
C PHE A 15 0.86 -11.03 27.53
N SER A 16 1.68 -12.02 27.87
CA SER A 16 2.57 -11.94 29.03
C SER A 16 3.81 -11.12 28.66
N LEU A 17 3.70 -9.79 28.83
CA LEU A 17 4.83 -8.89 28.95
C LEU A 17 5.51 -9.18 30.29
N ASP A 18 6.50 -10.08 30.27
CA ASP A 18 7.40 -10.31 31.38
C ASP A 18 8.56 -9.30 31.25
N ASP A 19 8.46 -8.18 31.95
CA ASP A 19 9.48 -7.12 32.04
C ASP A 19 10.61 -7.54 33.00
N GLY A 20 11.25 -8.68 32.71
CA GLY A 20 12.45 -9.14 33.41
C GLY A 20 13.69 -8.41 32.90
N GLU A 21 14.02 -7.27 33.54
CA GLU A 21 15.32 -6.61 33.45
C GLU A 21 16.39 -7.45 34.14
N ASP A 22 16.83 -8.53 33.49
CA ASP A 22 18.03 -9.26 33.90
C ASP A 22 19.22 -8.85 33.01
N GLY A 23 20.22 -8.24 33.65
CA GLY A 23 21.47 -7.79 33.04
C GLY A 23 22.22 -8.94 32.37
N LEU A 24 22.09 -9.04 31.04
CA LEU A 24 22.83 -9.98 30.24
C LEU A 24 24.22 -9.42 29.89
N PRO A 25 25.28 -10.23 30.01
CA PRO A 25 26.63 -9.85 29.59
C PRO A 25 26.65 -9.51 28.10
N GLU A 26 27.42 -8.47 27.73
CA GLU A 26 27.59 -8.03 26.34
C GLU A 26 27.91 -9.22 25.44
N ALA A 27 26.94 -9.58 24.58
CA ALA A 27 27.14 -10.66 23.63
C ALA A 27 28.24 -10.24 22.64
N PRO A 28 29.25 -11.09 22.38
CA PRO A 28 30.31 -10.77 21.44
C PRO A 28 29.71 -10.47 20.07
N GLU A 29 30.18 -9.40 19.43
CA GLU A 29 29.77 -9.00 18.09
C GLU A 29 29.94 -10.20 17.12
N GLU A 30 28.84 -10.84 16.72
CA GLU A 30 28.89 -11.94 15.76
C GLU A 30 29.34 -11.39 14.39
N GLU A 31 30.56 -11.76 13.97
CA GLU A 31 31.05 -11.50 12.62
C GLU A 31 30.07 -12.07 11.58
N ILE A 32 29.55 -11.20 10.72
CA ILE A 32 28.59 -11.54 9.66
C ILE A 32 29.30 -12.40 8.61
N THR A 33 29.29 -13.71 8.82
CA THR A 33 29.79 -14.72 7.87
C THR A 33 28.80 -14.92 6.72
N LEU A 34 29.31 -15.26 5.52
CA LEU A 34 28.52 -15.58 4.32
C LEU A 34 27.49 -16.70 4.55
N GLU A 35 27.80 -17.66 5.43
CA GLU A 35 26.83 -18.67 5.87
C GLU A 35 25.62 -18.06 6.58
N THR A 36 25.82 -16.99 7.36
CA THR A 36 24.75 -16.28 8.07
C THR A 36 23.88 -15.47 7.10
N ILE A 37 24.47 -14.94 6.03
CA ILE A 37 23.72 -14.29 4.94
C ILE A 37 22.85 -15.29 4.18
N ILE A 38 23.37 -16.51 3.94
CA ILE A 38 22.67 -17.55 3.16
C ILE A 38 21.62 -18.30 3.99
N ARG A 39 21.93 -18.66 5.25
CA ARG A 39 20.98 -19.34 6.15
C ARG A 39 19.97 -18.38 6.80
N GLY A 40 20.25 -17.09 6.76
CA GLY A 40 19.51 -16.09 7.51
C GLY A 40 19.89 -16.06 9.00
N PRO A 41 19.56 -14.97 9.70
CA PRO A 41 19.90 -14.80 11.10
C PRO A 41 19.25 -15.88 11.97
N ARG A 42 20.06 -16.59 12.77
CA ARG A 42 19.59 -17.61 13.74
C ARG A 42 18.84 -16.99 14.91
N ASN A 43 19.22 -15.77 15.30
CA ASN A 43 18.48 -14.96 16.26
C ASN A 43 17.37 -14.21 15.54
N VAL A 44 16.15 -14.74 15.62
CA VAL A 44 14.95 -14.02 15.18
C VAL A 44 14.78 -12.82 16.11
N PRO A 45 14.80 -11.58 15.60
CA PRO A 45 14.60 -10.39 16.42
C PRO A 45 13.31 -10.52 17.23
N ARG A 46 13.29 -10.04 18.48
CA ARG A 46 12.10 -10.09 19.37
C ARG A 46 10.86 -9.40 18.76
N HIS A 47 11.04 -8.53 17.76
CA HIS A 47 9.96 -7.81 17.09
C HIS A 47 10.01 -7.95 15.57
N PRO A 48 9.71 -9.14 15.03
CA PRO A 48 9.78 -9.39 13.59
C PRO A 48 8.80 -8.53 12.77
N THR A 49 7.68 -8.09 13.37
CA THR A 49 6.75 -7.14 12.74
C THR A 49 7.33 -5.72 12.64
N LEU A 50 8.11 -5.30 13.64
CA LEU A 50 8.83 -4.04 13.60
C LEU A 50 9.93 -4.08 12.53
N CYS A 51 10.68 -5.18 12.43
CA CYS A 51 11.68 -5.38 11.37
C CYS A 51 11.03 -5.31 9.98
N SER A 52 9.87 -5.95 9.79
CA SER A 52 9.07 -5.84 8.57
C SER A 52 8.65 -4.39 8.30
N ALA A 53 8.21 -3.67 9.32
CA ALA A 53 7.83 -2.26 9.22
C ALA A 53 9.01 -1.36 8.79
N ILE A 54 10.21 -1.60 9.33
CA ILE A 54 11.43 -0.86 8.98
C ILE A 54 11.86 -1.19 7.54
N ALA A 55 11.83 -2.47 7.16
CA ALA A 55 12.14 -2.89 5.80
C ALA A 55 11.16 -2.27 4.78
N GLY A 56 9.87 -2.26 5.10
CA GLY A 56 8.85 -1.58 4.32
C GLY A 56 9.12 -0.07 4.22
N ALA A 57 9.48 0.60 5.32
CA ALA A 57 9.84 2.01 5.28
C ALA A 57 11.03 2.28 4.36
N GLY A 58 12.09 1.47 4.45
CA GLY A 58 13.25 1.56 3.57
C GLY A 58 12.91 1.39 2.09
N ALA A 59 12.11 0.36 1.76
CA ALA A 59 11.61 0.17 0.40
C ALA A 59 10.78 1.37 -0.09
N GLY A 60 9.91 1.92 0.76
CA GLY A 60 9.12 3.12 0.48
C GLY A 60 9.98 4.36 0.23
N VAL A 61 11.09 4.54 0.96
CA VAL A 61 12.04 5.65 0.73
C VAL A 61 12.69 5.51 -0.65
N ILE A 62 13.22 4.33 -0.97
CA ILE A 62 13.89 4.07 -2.25
C ILE A 62 12.90 4.28 -3.41
N GLN A 63 11.69 3.74 -3.28
CA GLN A 63 10.64 3.92 -4.28
C GLN A 63 10.25 5.40 -4.43
N GLY A 64 10.01 6.10 -3.32
CA GLY A 64 9.65 7.51 -3.33
C GLY A 64 10.72 8.37 -4.02
N LEU A 65 12.01 8.09 -3.77
CA LEU A 65 13.13 8.76 -4.45
C LEU A 65 13.16 8.47 -5.95
N ALA A 66 13.04 7.20 -6.35
CA ALA A 66 13.11 6.79 -7.75
C ALA A 66 11.93 7.32 -8.59
N PHE A 67 10.72 7.33 -8.00
CA PHE A 67 9.50 7.69 -8.72
C PHE A 67 9.16 9.17 -8.69
N THR A 68 9.67 9.96 -7.73
CA THR A 68 9.40 11.41 -7.68
C THR A 68 9.69 12.14 -9.01
N PRO A 69 10.88 12.01 -9.64
CA PRO A 69 11.13 12.71 -10.89
C PRO A 69 10.20 12.24 -12.01
N ILE A 70 9.90 10.93 -12.05
CA ILE A 70 9.00 10.33 -13.04
C ILE A 70 7.57 10.87 -12.86
N GLU A 71 7.05 10.93 -11.63
CA GLU A 71 5.74 11.50 -11.32
C GLU A 71 5.65 12.96 -11.82
N ASN A 72 6.70 13.75 -11.63
CA ASN A 72 6.72 15.15 -12.04
C ASN A 72 6.83 15.31 -13.57
N VAL A 73 7.54 14.42 -14.27
CA VAL A 73 7.49 14.34 -15.75
C VAL A 73 6.10 14.00 -16.23
N VAL A 74 5.47 12.98 -15.65
CA VAL A 74 4.12 12.56 -16.03
C VAL A 74 3.12 13.69 -15.78
N ARG A 75 3.20 14.38 -14.63
CA ARG A 75 2.38 15.57 -14.36
C ARG A 75 2.63 16.68 -15.38
N PHE A 76 3.88 16.95 -15.74
CA PHE A 76 4.23 17.94 -16.76
C PHE A 76 3.63 17.57 -18.13
N LEU A 77 3.73 16.31 -18.52
CA LEU A 77 3.13 15.80 -19.76
C LEU A 77 1.59 15.88 -19.72
N GLN A 78 0.96 15.52 -18.60
CA GLN A 78 -0.49 15.63 -18.41
C GLN A 78 -0.98 17.08 -18.43
N GLN A 79 -0.21 18.01 -17.89
CA GLN A 79 -0.49 19.45 -17.97
C GLN A 79 -0.34 19.97 -19.40
N SER A 80 0.64 19.43 -20.15
CA SER A 80 0.85 19.74 -21.57
C SER A 80 -0.24 19.16 -22.48
N THR A 81 -0.84 18.02 -22.13
CA THR A 81 -1.95 17.45 -22.91
C THR A 81 -3.29 18.12 -22.59
N THR A 82 -3.52 18.51 -21.33
CA THR A 82 -4.72 19.28 -20.94
C THR A 82 -4.73 20.69 -21.52
N SER A 83 -3.57 21.31 -21.76
CA SER A 83 -3.49 22.56 -22.52
C SER A 83 -3.91 22.38 -23.98
N LEU A 84 -3.62 21.22 -24.56
CA LEU A 84 -4.04 20.84 -25.92
C LEU A 84 -5.55 20.58 -25.99
N THR A 85 -6.13 19.93 -24.98
CA THR A 85 -7.59 19.76 -24.87
C THR A 85 -8.29 21.10 -24.68
N ALA A 86 -7.71 22.01 -23.90
CA ALA A 86 -8.20 23.39 -23.76
C ALA A 86 -8.09 24.18 -25.07
N LEU A 87 -7.04 23.94 -25.87
CA LEU A 87 -6.86 24.57 -27.19
C LEU A 87 -7.88 24.03 -28.21
N VAL A 88 -8.11 22.73 -28.23
CA VAL A 88 -9.15 22.08 -29.05
C VAL A 88 -10.55 22.56 -28.63
N ALA A 89 -10.83 22.63 -27.33
CA ALA A 89 -12.09 23.19 -26.82
C ALA A 89 -12.29 24.66 -27.26
N ARG A 90 -11.21 25.45 -27.30
CA ARG A 90 -11.23 26.85 -27.77
C ARG A 90 -11.47 26.97 -29.27
N ILE A 91 -10.90 26.06 -30.08
CA ILE A 91 -11.16 25.96 -31.52
C ILE A 91 -12.61 25.53 -31.78
N LEU A 92 -13.14 24.64 -30.96
CA LEU A 92 -14.51 24.14 -31.04
C LEU A 92 -15.56 25.04 -30.37
N HIS A 93 -15.18 26.25 -29.92
CA HIS A 93 -16.06 27.21 -29.21
C HIS A 93 -16.80 26.59 -28.00
N LEU A 94 -16.24 25.56 -27.39
CA LEU A 94 -16.76 24.99 -26.16
C LEU A 94 -16.39 25.91 -24.99
N PRO A 95 -17.27 26.11 -24.00
CA PRO A 95 -16.99 26.97 -22.85
C PRO A 95 -15.80 26.41 -22.05
N GLY A 96 -14.62 26.97 -22.29
CA GLY A 96 -13.35 26.52 -21.73
C GLY A 96 -12.89 27.34 -20.51
N PRO A 97 -12.07 26.74 -19.62
CA PRO A 97 -11.54 27.41 -18.43
C PRO A 97 -10.57 28.57 -18.79
N SER A 98 -10.50 29.56 -17.90
CA SER A 98 -9.97 30.92 -18.15
C SER A 98 -8.53 31.00 -18.68
N PRO A 99 -8.22 31.97 -19.57
CA PRO A 99 -6.97 32.05 -20.34
C PRO A 99 -5.69 32.46 -19.58
N GLU A 100 -5.77 32.85 -18.29
CA GLU A 100 -4.61 33.32 -17.53
C GLU A 100 -3.58 32.22 -17.19
N VAL A 101 -3.98 30.95 -17.21
CA VAL A 101 -3.07 29.82 -16.87
C VAL A 101 -2.20 29.40 -18.05
N ALA A 102 -2.65 29.63 -19.29
CA ALA A 102 -1.99 29.15 -20.50
C ALA A 102 -0.84 30.05 -20.99
N ALA A 103 -0.83 31.33 -20.61
CA ALA A 103 0.14 32.32 -21.11
C ALA A 103 1.51 32.28 -20.39
N ALA A 104 1.62 31.58 -19.27
CA ALA A 104 2.81 31.65 -18.41
C ALA A 104 4.00 30.77 -18.84
N LEU A 105 3.87 29.93 -19.89
CA LEU A 105 4.82 28.82 -20.13
C LEU A 105 5.40 28.71 -21.55
N GLY A 106 5.22 29.71 -22.43
CA GLY A 106 5.88 29.75 -23.75
C GLY A 106 5.17 28.94 -24.86
N PRO A 107 5.79 28.78 -26.05
CA PRO A 107 5.17 28.14 -27.21
C PRO A 107 4.86 26.66 -26.92
N GLN A 108 3.58 26.28 -27.06
CA GLN A 108 3.11 24.93 -26.74
C GLN A 108 3.63 23.90 -27.77
N PRO A 109 4.20 22.76 -27.31
CA PRO A 109 4.60 21.68 -28.20
C PRO A 109 3.37 21.04 -28.87
N LYS A 110 3.48 20.72 -30.17
CA LYS A 110 2.37 20.21 -30.98
C LYS A 110 1.98 18.78 -30.64
N ASN A 111 2.88 18.01 -30.01
CA ASN A 111 2.66 16.63 -29.57
C ASN A 111 3.29 16.36 -28.19
N PRO A 112 2.70 15.48 -27.34
CA PRO A 112 3.28 15.11 -26.05
C PRO A 112 4.64 14.41 -26.20
N LEU A 113 4.83 13.69 -27.31
CA LEU A 113 6.08 13.02 -27.65
C LEU A 113 7.16 14.02 -28.07
N GLU A 114 6.77 15.13 -28.70
CA GLU A 114 7.66 16.25 -29.03
C GLU A 114 7.98 17.07 -27.77
N ALA A 115 7.01 17.25 -26.86
CA ALA A 115 7.23 17.84 -25.54
C ALA A 115 8.25 17.03 -24.73
N PHE A 116 8.09 15.70 -24.72
CA PHE A 116 9.03 14.79 -24.08
C PHE A 116 10.40 14.81 -24.76
N ARG A 117 10.46 14.76 -26.09
CA ARG A 117 11.72 14.84 -26.82
C ARG A 117 12.43 16.17 -26.57
N ASN A 118 11.70 17.28 -26.55
CA ASN A 118 12.25 18.60 -26.21
C ASN A 118 12.66 18.67 -24.75
N LEU A 119 11.93 18.04 -23.83
CA LEU A 119 12.30 17.92 -22.43
C LEU A 119 13.65 17.22 -22.27
N VAL A 120 13.79 16.03 -22.87
CA VAL A 120 14.99 15.18 -22.80
C VAL A 120 16.15 15.80 -23.58
N ALA A 121 15.89 16.45 -24.72
CA ALA A 121 16.91 17.12 -25.52
C ALA A 121 17.35 18.46 -24.92
N SER A 122 16.51 19.11 -24.12
CA SER A 122 16.86 20.37 -23.48
C SER A 122 17.74 20.14 -22.25
N SER A 123 18.77 20.99 -22.08
CA SER A 123 19.55 21.02 -20.83
C SER A 123 18.71 21.37 -19.59
N THR A 124 17.43 21.70 -19.77
CA THR A 124 16.43 21.95 -18.73
C THR A 124 16.20 20.73 -17.83
N TRP A 125 16.24 19.50 -18.37
CA TRP A 125 16.13 18.29 -17.55
C TRP A 125 17.25 18.21 -16.50
N ALA A 126 18.49 18.53 -16.90
CA ALA A 126 19.66 18.49 -16.03
C ALA A 126 19.79 19.70 -15.11
N LYS A 127 19.25 20.87 -15.51
CA LYS A 127 19.44 22.15 -14.80
C LYS A 127 18.28 22.52 -13.88
N ASP A 128 17.08 22.02 -14.13
CA ASP A 128 15.91 22.42 -13.36
C ASP A 128 15.72 21.50 -12.13
N HIS A 129 15.82 22.07 -10.93
CA HIS A 129 15.54 21.34 -9.70
C HIS A 129 14.03 21.12 -9.46
N SER A 130 13.17 21.67 -10.33
CA SER A 130 11.71 21.53 -10.23
C SER A 130 11.23 20.07 -10.26
N TRP A 131 12.01 19.13 -10.82
CA TRP A 131 11.71 17.69 -10.84
C TRP A 131 11.66 17.05 -9.46
N TRP A 132 12.28 17.68 -8.46
CA TRP A 132 12.24 17.23 -7.08
C TRP A 132 11.14 17.95 -6.29
N THR A 133 10.30 18.78 -6.90
CA THR A 133 9.28 19.51 -6.15
C THR A 133 8.31 18.54 -5.46
N GLY A 134 8.17 18.70 -4.14
CA GLY A 134 7.29 17.85 -3.32
C GLY A 134 7.85 16.48 -2.95
N TRP A 135 9.12 16.18 -3.30
CA TRP A 135 9.77 14.89 -3.05
C TRP A 135 9.66 14.39 -1.60
N ARG A 136 9.89 15.29 -0.62
CA ARG A 136 9.79 14.97 0.82
C ARG A 136 8.44 14.38 1.23
N TRP A 137 7.35 14.86 0.63
CA TRP A 137 6.01 14.38 0.96
C TRP A 137 5.71 13.05 0.27
N ALA A 138 6.23 12.84 -0.94
CA ALA A 138 6.15 11.57 -1.64
C ALA A 138 6.93 10.47 -0.90
N ILE A 139 8.16 10.77 -0.45
CA ILE A 139 8.95 9.85 0.36
C ILE A 139 8.28 9.54 1.68
N ALA A 140 7.85 10.56 2.43
CA ALA A 140 7.20 10.33 3.73
C ALA A 140 5.91 9.51 3.58
N ARG A 141 5.11 9.81 2.53
CA ARG A 141 3.94 9.01 2.15
C ARG A 141 4.32 7.56 1.91
N ASP A 142 5.30 7.31 1.05
CA ASP A 142 5.65 5.96 0.60
C ASP A 142 6.33 5.16 1.71
N ALA A 143 7.23 5.77 2.48
CA ALA A 143 7.84 5.17 3.66
C ALA A 143 6.78 4.71 4.68
N VAL A 144 5.86 5.59 5.08
CA VAL A 144 4.81 5.24 6.05
C VAL A 144 3.84 4.21 5.47
N SER A 145 3.44 4.36 4.21
CA SER A 145 2.51 3.44 3.56
C SER A 145 3.10 2.03 3.45
N TYR A 146 4.35 1.90 2.99
CA TYR A 146 5.02 0.61 2.86
C TYR A 146 5.37 0.01 4.21
N SER A 147 5.74 0.84 5.20
CA SER A 147 5.96 0.37 6.57
C SER A 147 4.73 -0.34 7.14
N ILE A 148 3.56 0.33 7.06
CA ILE A 148 2.29 -0.24 7.54
C ILE A 148 1.87 -1.45 6.70
N PHE A 149 2.07 -1.38 5.37
CA PHE A 149 1.76 -2.50 4.49
C PHE A 149 2.55 -3.76 4.89
N PHE A 150 3.87 -3.64 5.01
CA PHE A 150 4.76 -4.75 5.35
C PHE A 150 4.50 -5.28 6.77
N ALA A 151 4.26 -4.40 7.74
CA ALA A 151 3.90 -4.80 9.11
C ALA A 151 2.59 -5.61 9.13
N THR A 152 1.55 -5.09 8.45
CA THR A 152 0.23 -5.76 8.40
C THR A 152 0.30 -7.06 7.62
N PHE A 153 1.07 -7.10 6.54
CA PHE A 153 1.26 -8.30 5.72
C PHE A 153 2.00 -9.40 6.49
N ASP A 154 3.05 -9.06 7.24
CA ASP A 154 3.76 -9.98 8.12
C ASP A 154 2.83 -10.57 9.20
N LEU A 155 2.04 -9.73 9.87
CA LEU A 155 1.04 -10.18 10.84
C LEU A 155 0.04 -11.15 10.18
N THR A 156 -0.48 -10.79 9.02
CA THR A 156 -1.43 -11.63 8.26
C THR A 156 -0.82 -12.97 7.88
N ARG A 157 0.44 -13.00 7.44
CA ARG A 157 1.12 -14.24 7.06
C ARG A 157 1.16 -15.21 8.23
N ARG A 158 1.41 -14.73 9.45
CA ARG A 158 1.42 -15.57 10.66
C ARG A 158 0.03 -16.08 11.01
N VAL A 159 -0.98 -15.21 10.93
CA VAL A 159 -2.38 -15.63 11.12
C VAL A 159 -2.75 -16.71 10.10
N ALA A 160 -2.35 -16.57 8.84
CA ALA A 160 -2.60 -17.56 7.80
C ALA A 160 -1.93 -18.92 8.10
N LEU A 161 -0.72 -18.94 8.67
CA LEU A 161 -0.07 -20.16 9.12
C LEU A 161 -0.84 -20.83 10.27
N ARG A 162 -1.38 -20.05 11.21
CA ARG A 162 -2.24 -20.57 12.28
C ARG A 162 -3.55 -21.13 11.74
N VAL A 163 -4.18 -20.42 10.80
CA VAL A 163 -5.39 -20.89 10.10
C VAL A 163 -5.11 -22.20 9.38
N LYS A 164 -3.99 -22.31 8.68
CA LYS A 164 -3.56 -23.57 8.04
C LYS A 164 -3.47 -24.71 9.05
N ALA A 165 -2.78 -24.50 10.18
CA ALA A 165 -2.60 -25.51 11.21
C ALA A 165 -3.93 -25.97 11.83
N VAL A 166 -4.82 -25.02 12.15
CA VAL A 166 -6.15 -25.33 12.71
C VAL A 166 -7.02 -26.10 11.72
N VAL A 167 -7.04 -25.70 10.45
CA VAL A 167 -7.84 -26.38 9.43
C VAL A 167 -7.28 -27.78 9.13
N THR A 168 -5.95 -27.95 9.08
CA THR A 168 -5.34 -29.27 8.93
C THR A 168 -5.73 -30.19 10.08
N ALA A 169 -5.60 -29.74 11.34
CA ALA A 169 -5.96 -30.54 12.51
C ALA A 169 -7.45 -30.93 12.53
N ALA A 170 -8.33 -30.03 12.09
CA ALA A 170 -9.76 -30.31 11.98
C ALA A 170 -10.06 -31.40 10.94
N VAL A 171 -9.42 -31.33 9.76
CA VAL A 171 -9.59 -32.32 8.68
C VAL A 171 -9.02 -33.69 9.08
N GLU A 172 -7.85 -33.72 9.74
CA GLU A 172 -7.25 -34.95 10.24
C GLU A 172 -8.13 -35.62 11.31
N LYS A 173 -8.73 -34.84 12.21
CA LYS A 173 -9.68 -35.35 13.22
C LYS A 173 -10.92 -35.99 12.56
N GLU A 174 -11.48 -35.36 11.53
CA GLU A 174 -12.63 -35.89 10.79
C GLU A 174 -12.26 -37.19 10.05
N GLN A 175 -11.10 -37.24 9.40
CA GLN A 175 -10.61 -38.43 8.71
C GLN A 175 -10.33 -39.59 9.66
N GLY A 176 -9.73 -39.33 10.84
CA GLY A 176 -9.49 -40.36 11.85
C GLY A 176 -10.77 -40.99 12.39
N ILE A 177 -11.85 -40.21 12.54
CA ILE A 177 -13.18 -40.72 12.92
C ILE A 177 -13.73 -41.64 11.82
N ILE A 178 -13.58 -41.26 10.54
CA ILE A 178 -14.06 -42.04 9.40
C ILE A 178 -13.26 -43.35 9.23
N GLU A 179 -11.94 -43.33 9.41
CA GLU A 179 -11.10 -44.52 9.34
C GLU A 179 -11.41 -45.50 10.48
N THR A 180 -11.58 -45.00 11.71
CA THR A 180 -11.99 -45.82 12.87
C THR A 180 -13.37 -46.47 12.63
N ALA A 181 -14.31 -45.74 12.02
CA ALA A 181 -15.62 -46.28 11.65
C ALA A 181 -15.54 -47.33 10.52
N LYS A 182 -14.66 -47.14 9.52
CA LYS A 182 -14.48 -48.08 8.40
C LYS A 182 -13.72 -49.34 8.76
N SER A 183 -12.76 -49.30 9.70
CA SER A 183 -12.07 -50.52 10.17
C SER A 183 -12.98 -51.52 10.91
N THR A 184 -14.22 -51.13 11.23
CA THR A 184 -15.24 -52.07 11.74
C THR A 184 -15.92 -52.87 10.61
N ALA A 185 -15.68 -52.52 9.34
CA ALA A 185 -16.29 -53.13 8.16
C ALA A 185 -15.22 -53.67 7.17
N GLY A 186 -14.61 -54.80 7.50
CA GLY A 186 -13.94 -55.69 6.53
C GLY A 186 -12.47 -55.37 6.18
N PRO A 187 -11.65 -56.41 5.87
CA PRO A 187 -10.21 -56.28 5.70
C PRO A 187 -9.81 -56.04 4.23
N ASP A 188 -10.07 -54.85 3.70
CA ASP A 188 -9.44 -54.42 2.43
C ASP A 188 -8.46 -53.28 2.70
N THR A 189 -7.20 -53.68 2.89
CA THR A 189 -6.03 -52.82 3.10
C THR A 189 -5.74 -51.97 1.87
N LEU A 190 -6.24 -50.75 1.84
CA LEU A 190 -5.70 -49.70 0.98
C LEU A 190 -4.33 -49.24 1.51
N PRO A 191 -3.38 -48.92 0.62
CA PRO A 191 -2.04 -48.51 1.03
C PRO A 191 -2.09 -47.21 1.85
N PRO A 192 -1.23 -47.06 2.87
CA PRO A 192 -1.16 -45.87 3.70
C PRO A 192 -0.86 -44.65 2.82
N ARG A 193 -1.71 -43.62 2.94
CA ARG A 193 -1.54 -42.36 2.23
C ARG A 193 -0.17 -41.76 2.60
N PRO A 194 0.62 -41.24 1.64
CA PRO A 194 1.90 -40.64 1.95
C PRO A 194 1.74 -39.46 2.93
N PRO A 195 2.56 -39.37 3.99
CA PRO A 195 2.33 -38.51 5.17
C PRO A 195 2.58 -37.00 4.96
N SER A 196 2.58 -36.47 3.74
CA SER A 196 3.10 -35.11 3.49
C SER A 196 2.17 -34.14 2.77
N GLN A 197 0.97 -34.55 2.35
CA GLN A 197 0.08 -33.65 1.62
C GLN A 197 -0.87 -32.91 2.55
N THR A 198 -0.53 -31.64 2.84
CA THR A 198 -1.45 -30.73 3.51
C THR A 198 -2.80 -30.69 2.78
N PRO A 199 -3.95 -30.73 3.48
CA PRO A 199 -5.26 -30.72 2.85
C PRO A 199 -5.44 -29.50 1.95
N THR A 200 -6.07 -29.69 0.78
CA THR A 200 -6.38 -28.60 -0.16
C THR A 200 -7.21 -27.50 0.50
N THR A 201 -8.09 -27.87 1.43
CA THR A 201 -8.91 -26.95 2.22
C THR A 201 -8.06 -26.05 3.14
N ALA A 202 -7.03 -26.60 3.78
CA ALA A 202 -6.10 -25.83 4.62
C ALA A 202 -5.27 -24.84 3.79
N ARG A 203 -4.83 -25.25 2.59
CA ARG A 203 -4.12 -24.36 1.64
C ARG A 203 -5.02 -23.23 1.15
N LEU A 204 -6.26 -23.55 0.79
CA LEU A 204 -7.25 -22.55 0.38
C LEU A 204 -7.53 -21.54 1.50
N ALA A 205 -7.72 -22.01 2.74
CA ALA A 205 -7.96 -21.15 3.88
C ALA A 205 -6.76 -20.22 4.17
N GLN A 206 -5.54 -20.75 4.09
CA GLN A 206 -4.31 -19.96 4.20
C GLN A 206 -4.26 -18.87 3.11
N ALA A 207 -4.49 -19.25 1.85
CA ALA A 207 -4.44 -18.33 0.71
C ALA A 207 -5.48 -17.20 0.84
N VAL A 208 -6.72 -17.54 1.20
CA VAL A 208 -7.79 -16.56 1.44
C VAL A 208 -7.41 -15.60 2.56
N THR A 209 -6.80 -16.10 3.64
CA THR A 209 -6.34 -15.27 4.76
C THR A 209 -5.26 -14.28 4.31
N ILE A 210 -4.27 -14.73 3.53
CA ILE A 210 -3.20 -13.87 2.99
C ILE A 210 -3.78 -12.79 2.08
N VAL A 211 -4.68 -13.14 1.17
CA VAL A 211 -5.32 -12.18 0.26
C VAL A 211 -6.14 -11.15 1.04
N ALA A 212 -6.95 -11.60 2.00
CA ALA A 212 -7.75 -10.72 2.84
C ALA A 212 -6.88 -9.72 3.61
N GLY A 213 -5.78 -10.18 4.23
CA GLY A 213 -4.88 -9.27 4.92
C GLY A 213 -4.04 -8.40 3.98
N GLY A 214 -3.76 -8.82 2.74
CA GLY A 214 -3.20 -7.94 1.71
C GLY A 214 -4.13 -6.75 1.38
N VAL A 215 -5.44 -7.00 1.28
CA VAL A 215 -6.45 -5.93 1.10
C VAL A 215 -6.53 -5.03 2.33
N ALA A 216 -6.46 -5.60 3.54
CA ALA A 216 -6.43 -4.84 4.79
C ALA A 216 -5.17 -3.96 4.87
N ALA A 217 -4.00 -4.52 4.57
CA ALA A 217 -2.71 -3.84 4.53
C ALA A 217 -2.71 -2.68 3.53
N ALA A 218 -3.19 -2.90 2.30
CA ALA A 218 -3.32 -1.86 1.29
C ALA A 218 -4.27 -0.75 1.72
N SER A 219 -5.37 -1.11 2.40
CA SER A 219 -6.32 -0.15 2.92
C SER A 219 -5.70 0.72 4.02
N ALA A 220 -5.01 0.10 4.99
CA ALA A 220 -4.32 0.78 6.08
C ALA A 220 -3.21 1.71 5.56
N ALA A 221 -2.40 1.21 4.62
CA ALA A 221 -1.37 1.99 3.94
C ALA A 221 -1.95 3.22 3.22
N GLU A 222 -3.08 3.06 2.50
CA GLU A 222 -3.75 4.20 1.86
C GLU A 222 -4.19 5.23 2.90
N PHE A 223 -4.81 4.80 4.01
CA PHE A 223 -5.24 5.72 5.07
C PHE A 223 -4.08 6.48 5.68
N ALA A 224 -2.96 5.81 5.95
CA ALA A 224 -1.78 6.43 6.54
C ALA A 224 -1.04 7.36 5.57
N GLY A 225 -1.10 7.11 4.26
CA GLY A 225 -0.52 7.97 3.23
C GLY A 225 -1.30 9.25 2.94
N ARG A 226 -2.60 9.34 3.32
CA ARG A 226 -3.47 10.48 2.99
C ARG A 226 -2.98 11.84 3.52
N PRO A 227 -2.56 11.97 4.79
CA PRO A 227 -2.11 13.26 5.31
C PRO A 227 -0.92 13.82 4.52
N PHE A 228 0.02 12.95 4.11
CA PHE A 228 1.18 13.33 3.31
C PHE A 228 0.78 13.78 1.89
N ARG A 229 -0.21 13.13 1.27
CA ARG A 229 -0.77 13.58 -0.03
C ARG A 229 -1.41 14.98 0.10
N ALA A 230 -2.20 15.20 1.15
CA ALA A 230 -2.81 16.50 1.40
C ALA A 230 -1.74 17.59 1.62
N ALA A 231 -0.69 17.29 2.40
CA ALA A 231 0.45 18.19 2.62
C ALA A 231 1.23 18.49 1.34
N GLN A 232 1.45 17.49 0.48
CA GLN A 232 2.08 17.65 -0.82
C GLN A 232 1.29 18.64 -1.69
N ARG A 233 -0.03 18.47 -1.75
CA ARG A 233 -0.94 19.35 -2.50
C ARG A 233 -0.92 20.78 -1.97
N TYR A 234 -1.07 20.98 -0.67
CA TYR A 234 -1.05 22.33 -0.07
C TYR A 234 0.29 23.03 -0.33
N SER A 235 1.38 22.29 -0.23
CA SER A 235 2.72 22.80 -0.55
C SER A 235 2.84 23.19 -2.01
N GLY A 236 2.32 22.37 -2.93
CA GLY A 236 2.32 22.65 -4.38
C GLY A 236 1.51 23.89 -4.74
N LEU A 237 0.27 24.00 -4.26
CA LEU A 237 -0.58 25.18 -4.47
C LEU A 237 0.07 26.46 -3.96
N ALA A 238 0.66 26.38 -2.76
CA ALA A 238 1.36 27.53 -2.18
C ALA A 238 2.65 27.89 -2.89
N ALA A 239 3.36 26.92 -3.48
CA ALA A 239 4.53 27.20 -4.30
C ALA A 239 4.13 27.94 -5.58
N SER A 240 3.09 27.49 -6.29
CA SER A 240 2.57 28.17 -7.48
C SER A 240 2.12 29.61 -7.18
N GLU A 241 1.39 29.81 -6.09
CA GLU A 241 0.93 31.15 -5.68
C GLU A 241 2.08 32.06 -5.25
N ARG A 242 3.10 31.54 -4.55
CA ARG A 242 4.30 32.31 -4.21
C ARG A 242 5.03 32.79 -5.46
N THR A 243 5.21 31.93 -6.45
CA THR A 243 5.81 32.31 -7.73
C THR A 243 5.00 33.39 -8.44
N ARG A 244 3.67 33.26 -8.45
CA ARG A 244 2.77 34.26 -9.07
C ARG A 244 2.85 35.62 -8.38
N LEU A 245 2.79 35.64 -7.05
CA LEU A 245 2.85 36.88 -6.26
C LEU A 245 4.22 37.55 -6.33
N SER A 246 5.30 36.76 -6.29
CA SER A 246 6.67 37.25 -6.45
C SER A 246 6.86 37.92 -7.81
N LYS A 247 6.39 37.31 -8.91
CA LYS A 247 6.39 37.93 -10.25
C LYS A 247 5.57 39.23 -10.33
N ALA A 248 4.50 39.32 -9.54
CA ALA A 248 3.66 40.52 -9.48
C ALA A 248 4.20 41.59 -8.51
N GLY A 249 5.34 41.37 -7.86
CA GLY A 249 5.89 42.28 -6.84
C GLY A 249 5.00 42.43 -5.60
N LYS A 250 4.08 41.48 -5.35
CA LYS A 250 3.15 41.52 -4.22
C LYS A 250 3.74 40.78 -3.02
N PRO A 251 3.52 41.27 -1.78
CA PRO A 251 3.93 40.54 -0.59
C PRO A 251 3.25 39.17 -0.55
N ILE A 252 3.96 38.16 -0.05
CA ILE A 252 3.44 36.80 0.08
C ILE A 252 2.63 36.71 1.38
N PRO A 253 1.32 36.42 1.33
CA PRO A 253 0.54 36.17 2.54
C PRO A 253 1.04 34.96 3.33
N TRP A 254 0.97 35.04 4.67
CA TRP A 254 1.30 33.96 5.62
C TRP A 254 0.74 32.58 5.25
N ARG A 255 -0.48 32.53 4.70
CA ARG A 255 -1.13 31.27 4.28
C ARG A 255 -0.35 30.49 3.22
N TYR A 256 0.52 31.15 2.46
CA TYR A 256 1.36 30.49 1.44
C TYR A 256 2.79 30.25 1.92
N GLU A 257 3.22 30.92 2.98
CA GLU A 257 4.49 30.62 3.67
C GLU A 257 4.36 29.32 4.48
N HIS A 258 3.25 29.18 5.20
CA HIS A 258 2.97 28.01 6.04
C HIS A 258 1.64 27.31 5.65
N PRO A 259 1.54 26.76 4.43
CA PRO A 259 0.29 26.26 3.90
C PRO A 259 -0.30 25.08 4.68
N ILE A 260 0.56 24.25 5.25
CA ILE A 260 0.14 23.10 6.08
C ILE A 260 -0.42 23.59 7.41
N ARG A 261 0.30 24.48 8.11
CA ARG A 261 -0.18 25.05 9.37
C ARG A 261 -1.50 25.79 9.18
N TYR A 262 -1.61 26.56 8.10
CA TYR A 262 -2.86 27.25 7.74
C TYR A 262 -4.00 26.28 7.45
N ALA A 263 -3.78 25.22 6.66
CA ALA A 263 -4.80 24.22 6.37
C ALA A 263 -5.25 23.48 7.63
N TRP A 264 -4.32 23.14 8.52
CA TRP A 264 -4.61 22.56 9.83
C TRP A 264 -5.46 23.49 10.70
N GLN A 265 -5.08 24.76 10.82
CA GLN A 265 -5.82 25.73 11.64
C GLN A 265 -7.23 25.98 11.10
N LYS A 266 -7.40 26.01 9.78
CA LYS A 266 -8.69 26.35 9.15
C LYS A 266 -9.65 25.16 9.06
N HIS A 267 -9.14 23.97 8.78
CA HIS A 267 -9.95 22.80 8.44
C HIS A 267 -9.75 21.60 9.38
N GLY A 268 -8.78 21.69 10.30
CA GLY A 268 -8.42 20.60 11.22
C GLY A 268 -7.91 19.35 10.52
N MET A 269 -7.97 18.21 11.23
CA MET A 269 -7.60 16.90 10.71
C MET A 269 -8.44 16.46 9.50
N ARG A 270 -9.69 16.93 9.40
CA ARG A 270 -10.63 16.50 8.36
C ARG A 270 -10.08 16.76 6.94
N ALA A 271 -9.36 17.86 6.75
CA ALA A 271 -8.71 18.20 5.48
C ALA A 271 -7.62 17.21 5.04
N TYR A 272 -7.02 16.49 5.99
CA TYR A 272 -5.94 15.53 5.76
C TYR A 272 -6.45 14.10 5.59
N CYS A 273 -7.59 13.78 6.21
CA CYS A 273 -8.18 12.44 6.15
C CYS A 273 -9.20 12.26 5.02
N HIS A 274 -9.79 13.35 4.51
CA HIS A 274 -10.72 13.27 3.39
C HIS A 274 -10.01 12.79 2.13
N ARG A 275 -10.50 11.67 1.60
CA ARG A 275 -10.16 11.22 0.26
C ARG A 275 -10.70 12.28 -0.70
N GLU A 276 -9.81 12.90 -1.46
CA GLU A 276 -10.23 13.74 -2.57
C GLU A 276 -11.18 12.93 -3.44
N GLY A 277 -12.45 13.31 -3.46
CA GLY A 277 -13.25 13.02 -4.61
C GLY A 277 -12.54 13.68 -5.78
N VAL A 278 -12.28 12.91 -6.84
CA VAL A 278 -12.31 13.43 -8.22
C VAL A 278 -13.27 14.60 -8.21
N HIS A 279 -12.83 15.82 -8.51
CA HIS A 279 -13.67 17.02 -8.51
C HIS A 279 -15.05 16.65 -9.04
N GLU A 280 -15.97 16.31 -8.15
CA GLU A 280 -17.33 15.99 -8.50
C GLU A 280 -17.84 17.38 -8.80
N THR A 281 -17.86 17.70 -10.09
CA THR A 281 -18.60 18.85 -10.55
C THR A 281 -19.97 18.74 -9.87
N PRO A 282 -20.46 19.80 -9.23
CA PRO A 282 -21.64 19.73 -8.35
C PRO A 282 -22.91 19.18 -9.03
N LYS A 283 -22.86 18.93 -10.35
CA LYS A 283 -23.91 18.30 -11.14
C LYS A 283 -24.02 16.77 -10.99
N THR A 284 -23.00 16.04 -10.50
CA THR A 284 -23.11 14.58 -10.27
C THR A 284 -23.45 14.18 -8.83
N ALA A 285 -23.44 15.14 -7.89
CA ALA A 285 -23.78 14.91 -6.48
C ALA A 285 -25.27 14.55 -6.25
N ALA A 286 -26.14 14.69 -7.26
CA ALA A 286 -27.56 14.36 -7.18
C ALA A 286 -27.87 12.86 -7.31
N ALA A 287 -26.91 12.02 -7.74
CA ALA A 287 -27.12 10.58 -7.78
C ALA A 287 -27.05 10.00 -6.35
N HIS A 288 -28.22 9.85 -5.72
CA HIS A 288 -28.49 9.11 -4.48
C HIS A 288 -28.21 7.59 -4.61
N GLY A 289 -27.18 7.20 -5.38
CA GLY A 289 -26.78 5.81 -5.53
C GLY A 289 -26.33 5.22 -4.19
N ASN A 290 -26.91 4.07 -3.86
CA ASN A 290 -26.69 3.28 -2.65
C ASN A 290 -25.23 3.36 -2.17
N ARG A 291 -25.01 3.86 -0.95
CA ARG A 291 -23.67 3.97 -0.33
C ARG A 291 -22.95 2.61 -0.34
N PHE A 292 -23.72 1.53 -0.22
CA PHE A 292 -23.26 0.15 -0.30
C PHE A 292 -22.71 -0.21 -1.68
N VAL A 293 -23.40 0.14 -2.78
CA VAL A 293 -22.91 -0.10 -4.15
C VAL A 293 -21.60 0.66 -4.38
N ARG A 294 -21.49 1.90 -3.88
CA ARG A 294 -20.22 2.66 -3.92
C ARG A 294 -19.12 2.03 -3.07
N ALA A 295 -19.45 1.36 -1.97
CA ALA A 295 -18.48 0.64 -1.15
C ALA A 295 -18.03 -0.64 -1.85
N LEU A 296 -18.96 -1.42 -2.41
CA LEU A 296 -18.68 -2.63 -3.16
C LEU A 296 -17.87 -2.37 -4.42
N THR A 297 -18.19 -1.32 -5.19
CA THR A 297 -17.36 -0.97 -6.36
C THR A 297 -15.97 -0.51 -5.93
N ARG A 298 -15.82 0.15 -4.79
CA ARG A 298 -14.49 0.50 -4.24
C ARG A 298 -13.70 -0.73 -3.80
N VAL A 299 -14.34 -1.67 -3.11
CA VAL A 299 -13.71 -2.95 -2.73
C VAL A 299 -13.38 -3.76 -3.99
N GLY A 300 -14.27 -3.81 -4.97
CA GLY A 300 -14.07 -4.47 -6.25
C GLY A 300 -12.90 -3.86 -7.04
N TRP A 301 -12.82 -2.52 -7.14
CA TRP A 301 -11.67 -1.85 -7.74
C TRP A 301 -10.39 -2.07 -6.95
N ARG A 302 -10.46 -2.16 -5.62
CA ARG A 302 -9.30 -2.49 -4.79
C ARG A 302 -8.83 -3.92 -5.03
N LEU A 303 -9.73 -4.89 -5.01
CA LEU A 303 -9.49 -6.30 -5.36
C LEU A 303 -8.92 -6.43 -6.78
N ALA A 304 -9.49 -5.71 -7.75
CA ALA A 304 -8.98 -5.64 -9.11
C ALA A 304 -7.59 -4.98 -9.18
N SER A 305 -7.33 -3.98 -8.34
CA SER A 305 -6.02 -3.28 -8.26
C SER A 305 -4.95 -4.04 -7.47
N VAL A 306 -5.33 -5.04 -6.64
CA VAL A 306 -4.36 -6.05 -6.16
C VAL A 306 -3.74 -6.76 -7.36
N GLY A 307 -4.42 -6.71 -8.52
CA GLY A 307 -3.82 -6.90 -9.83
C GLY A 307 -3.30 -8.33 -10.04
N PRO A 308 -2.40 -8.50 -11.02
CA PRO A 308 -1.75 -9.78 -11.29
C PRO A 308 -1.04 -10.37 -10.07
N TRP A 309 -0.67 -9.55 -9.08
CA TRP A 309 0.02 -9.99 -7.87
C TRP A 309 -0.92 -10.74 -6.93
N GLY A 310 -2.13 -10.23 -6.66
CA GLY A 310 -3.12 -10.94 -5.84
C GLY A 310 -3.58 -12.25 -6.48
N PHE A 311 -3.79 -12.23 -7.80
CA PHE A 311 -4.08 -13.45 -8.56
C PHE A 311 -2.87 -14.40 -8.58
N GLY A 312 -1.66 -13.86 -8.68
CA GLY A 312 -0.41 -14.61 -8.59
C GLY A 312 -0.26 -15.35 -7.27
N PHE A 313 -0.62 -14.74 -6.14
CA PHE A 313 -0.64 -15.43 -4.84
C PHE A 313 -1.70 -16.55 -4.76
N LEU A 314 -2.88 -16.35 -5.36
CA LEU A 314 -3.91 -17.39 -5.43
C LEU A 314 -3.46 -18.57 -6.31
N VAL A 315 -2.89 -18.28 -7.48
CA VAL A 315 -2.35 -19.29 -8.40
C VAL A 315 -1.15 -20.01 -7.78
N PHE A 316 -0.25 -19.29 -7.12
CA PHE A 316 0.88 -19.86 -6.39
C PHE A 316 0.43 -20.81 -5.27
N ALA A 317 -0.57 -20.40 -4.48
CA ALA A 317 -1.15 -21.24 -3.45
C ALA A 317 -1.90 -22.46 -4.02
N TRP A 318 -2.54 -22.30 -5.18
CA TRP A 318 -3.24 -23.37 -5.89
C TRP A 318 -2.29 -24.42 -6.48
N ILE A 319 -1.17 -23.98 -7.07
CA ILE A 319 -0.12 -24.86 -7.64
C ILE A 319 0.64 -25.61 -6.52
N GLY A 320 0.49 -25.21 -5.27
CA GLY A 320 1.10 -25.87 -4.12
C GLY A 320 2.46 -25.32 -3.74
N GLY A 321 2.73 -24.04 -4.06
CA GLY A 321 3.85 -23.33 -3.46
C GLY A 321 3.66 -23.25 -1.95
N GLU A 322 4.58 -23.85 -1.19
CA GLU A 322 4.63 -23.64 0.25
C GLU A 322 5.17 -22.22 0.52
N VAL A 323 4.37 -21.39 1.21
CA VAL A 323 4.74 -20.03 1.66
C VAL A 323 5.35 -20.08 3.05
#